data_AF-A0A920C1W8-F1
#
_entry.id   AF-A0A920C1W8-F1
#
_cell.length_a   1.000
_cell.length_b   1.000
_cell.length_c   1.000
_cell.angle_alpha   90.00
_cell.angle_beta   90.00
_cell.angle_gamma   90.00
#
_symmetry.space_group_name_H-M   'P 1'
#
loop_
_entity.id
_entity.type
_entity.pdbx_description
1 polymer ?
#
loop_
_entity_poly.entity_id
_entity_poly.type
_entity_poly.pdbx_seq_one_letter_code
_entity_poly.pdbx_strand_id
1 'polypeptide(L)'
;MLMWYIIFFAVIICILFALRLLFIPNRFKYKQVSFENFAFLGCTYVVIMIGFGLLFLLLEIKGWTVIIDSSLQESSGWNQRLSTSLYLSAITLFSVGFGDVVPVGIGRLFVMIEALLGYTIPAAFVVRTFIDYERPK
;
A
#
# COMPACT_ATOMS: atom_id res chain seq x y z
N MET A 1 17.63 -16.60 6.74
CA MET A 1 17.42 -15.70 7.90
C MET A 1 17.79 -14.26 7.55
N LEU A 2 19.06 -13.93 7.28
CA LEU A 2 19.47 -12.55 6.93
C LEU A 2 18.74 -11.98 5.68
N MET A 3 18.61 -12.79 4.62
CA MET A 3 17.93 -12.40 3.38
C MET A 3 16.50 -11.91 3.60
N TRP A 4 15.76 -12.55 4.50
CA TRP A 4 14.37 -12.19 4.79
C TRP A 4 14.28 -10.78 5.38
N TYR A 5 15.15 -10.45 6.35
CA TYR A 5 15.19 -9.12 6.95
C TYR A 5 15.57 -8.05 5.93
N ILE A 6 16.54 -8.34 5.06
CA ILE A 6 16.95 -7.40 4.00
C ILE A 6 15.77 -7.08 3.08
N ILE A 7 15.05 -8.11 2.60
CA ILE A 7 13.88 -7.90 1.72
C ILE A 7 12.78 -7.15 2.47
N PHE A 8 12.49 -7.51 3.72
CA PHE A 8 11.47 -6.85 4.53
C PHE A 8 11.73 -5.35 4.68
N PHE A 9 12.95 -4.97 5.07
CA PHE A 9 13.33 -3.56 5.17
C PHE A 9 13.38 -2.86 3.81
N ALA A 10 13.83 -3.53 2.75
CA ALA A 10 13.82 -2.96 1.41
C ALA A 10 12.40 -2.61 0.93
N VAL A 11 11.41 -3.47 1.21
CA VAL A 11 10.00 -3.21 0.89
C VAL A 11 9.49 -1.99 1.65
N ILE A 12 9.79 -1.87 2.95
CA ILE A 12 9.41 -0.68 3.75
C ILE A 12 10.04 0.58 3.16
N ILE A 13 11.33 0.55 2.84
CA ILE A 13 12.02 1.70 2.24
C ILE A 13 11.39 2.06 0.89
N CYS A 14 11.00 1.08 0.07
CA CYS A 14 10.32 1.30 -1.20
C CYS A 14 8.97 2.02 -1.01
N ILE A 15 8.15 1.58 -0.06
CA ILE A 15 6.87 2.23 0.29
C ILE A 15 7.11 3.66 0.76
N LEU A 16 8.08 3.88 1.66
CA LEU A 16 8.41 5.21 2.16
C LEU A 16 8.93 6.12 1.05
N PHE A 17 9.71 5.60 0.11
CA PHE A 17 10.20 6.35 -1.04
C PHE A 17 9.05 6.72 -2.00
N ALA A 18 8.12 5.81 -2.26
CA ALA A 18 6.92 6.08 -3.07
C ALA A 18 6.04 7.16 -2.43
N LEU A 19 5.79 7.08 -1.12
CA LEU A 19 5.08 8.12 -0.37
C LEU A 19 5.85 9.45 -0.45
N ARG A 20 7.16 9.45 -0.20
CA ARG A 20 8.00 10.63 -0.27
C ARG A 20 7.95 11.29 -1.64
N LEU A 21 7.92 10.50 -2.72
CA LEU A 21 7.82 11.01 -4.09
C LEU A 21 6.49 11.74 -4.33
N LEU A 22 5.40 11.29 -3.72
CA LEU A 22 4.10 11.96 -3.75
C LEU A 22 4.09 13.27 -2.96
N PHE A 23 4.81 13.34 -1.83
CA PHE A 23 4.84 14.53 -0.97
C PHE A 23 5.95 15.54 -1.31
N ILE A 24 7.01 15.18 -2.06
CA ILE A 24 8.08 16.13 -2.39
C ILE A 24 7.68 17.08 -3.54
N PRO A 25 7.86 18.40 -3.37
CA PRO A 25 7.34 19.42 -4.30
C PRO A 25 8.06 19.53 -5.65
N ASN A 26 9.01 18.65 -6.00
CA ASN A 26 10.12 19.06 -6.87
C ASN A 26 9.91 18.91 -8.40
N ARG A 27 8.70 18.66 -8.91
CA ARG A 27 8.51 18.50 -10.38
C ARG A 27 7.21 19.03 -10.98
N PHE A 28 6.17 19.31 -10.19
CA PHE A 28 4.88 19.69 -10.77
C PHE A 28 4.87 21.20 -11.09
N LYS A 29 5.34 21.55 -12.30
CA LYS A 29 5.12 22.88 -12.87
C LYS A 29 3.61 23.11 -13.00
N TYR A 30 3.03 23.82 -12.04
CA TYR A 30 1.85 24.69 -12.09
C TYR A 30 1.00 24.67 -13.37
N LYS A 31 0.42 23.53 -13.75
CA LYS A 31 -0.66 23.50 -14.74
C LYS A 31 -1.58 22.35 -14.39
N GLN A 32 -2.83 22.74 -14.10
CA GLN A 32 -4.10 22.00 -14.13
C GLN A 32 -3.98 20.49 -14.15
N VAL A 33 -4.62 19.79 -13.20
CA VAL A 33 -4.94 18.34 -13.18
C VAL A 33 -4.53 17.62 -14.46
N SER A 34 -3.23 17.39 -14.64
CA SER A 34 -2.72 16.73 -15.85
C SER A 34 -3.04 15.26 -15.67
N PHE A 35 -3.42 14.58 -16.74
CA PHE A 35 -3.55 13.13 -16.74
C PHE A 35 -2.30 12.45 -16.16
N GLU A 36 -1.13 13.08 -16.32
CA GLU A 36 0.15 12.67 -15.73
C GLU A 36 0.12 12.61 -14.19
N ASN A 37 -0.51 13.59 -13.53
CA ASN A 37 -0.60 13.64 -12.06
C ASN A 37 -1.53 12.56 -11.54
N PHE A 38 -2.63 12.30 -12.25
CA PHE A 38 -3.56 11.22 -11.92
C PHE A 38 -2.92 9.85 -12.16
N ALA A 39 -2.20 9.66 -13.27
CA ALA A 39 -1.44 8.45 -13.54
C ALA A 39 -0.36 8.21 -12.48
N PHE A 40 0.34 9.26 -12.06
CA PHE A 40 1.33 9.20 -10.98
C PHE A 40 0.70 8.78 -9.63
N LEU A 41 -0.47 9.34 -9.30
CA LEU A 41 -1.25 8.92 -8.13
C LEU A 41 -1.59 7.43 -8.21
N GLY A 42 -2.14 6.96 -9.34
CA GLY A 42 -2.46 5.55 -9.56
C GLY A 42 -1.25 4.63 -9.43
N CYS A 43 -0.10 5.00 -10.02
CA CYS A 43 1.14 4.26 -9.86
C CYS A 43 1.59 4.19 -8.39
N THR A 44 1.41 5.27 -7.62
CA THR A 44 1.73 5.29 -6.19
C THR A 44 0.86 4.28 -5.41
N TYR A 45 -0.44 4.23 -5.71
CA TYR A 45 -1.35 3.23 -5.14
C TYR A 45 -0.90 1.80 -5.44
N VAL A 46 -0.55 1.51 -6.69
CA VAL A 46 -0.07 0.18 -7.10
C VAL A 46 1.19 -0.22 -6.34
N VAL A 47 2.15 0.69 -6.16
CA VAL A 47 3.38 0.41 -5.41
C VAL A 47 3.09 0.14 -3.92
N ILE A 48 2.20 0.93 -3.30
CA ILE A 48 1.83 0.71 -1.89
C ILE A 48 1.12 -0.63 -1.73
N MET A 49 0.17 -0.94 -2.62
CA MET A 49 -0.56 -2.20 -2.62
C MET A 49 0.38 -3.41 -2.78
N ILE A 50 1.32 -3.35 -3.73
CA ILE A 50 2.31 -4.42 -3.89
C ILE A 50 3.22 -4.49 -2.66
N GLY A 51 3.63 -3.35 -2.11
CA GLY A 51 4.49 -3.28 -0.93
C GLY A 51 3.86 -3.95 0.29
N PHE A 52 2.65 -3.56 0.68
CA PHE A 52 1.95 -4.16 1.82
C PHE A 52 1.59 -5.63 1.57
N GLY A 53 1.14 -5.98 0.37
CA GLY A 53 0.94 -7.39 -0.01
C GLY A 53 2.20 -8.25 0.15
N LEU A 54 3.37 -7.73 -0.21
CA LEU A 54 4.64 -8.40 0.04
C LEU A 54 5.01 -8.46 1.52
N LEU A 55 4.71 -7.43 2.32
CA LEU A 55 4.93 -7.47 3.77
C LEU A 55 4.10 -8.57 4.43
N PHE A 56 2.82 -8.70 4.08
CA PHE A 56 1.96 -9.79 4.58
C PHE A 56 2.51 -11.15 4.18
N LEU A 57 2.89 -11.34 2.91
CA LEU A 57 3.45 -12.60 2.42
C LEU A 57 4.76 -12.96 3.14
N LEU A 58 5.64 -11.99 3.37
CA LEU A 58 6.90 -12.22 4.09
C LEU A 58 6.64 -12.66 5.53
N LEU A 59 5.66 -12.08 6.21
CA LEU A 59 5.27 -12.47 7.57
C LEU A 59 4.71 -13.91 7.61
N GLU A 60 3.83 -14.26 6.66
CA GLU A 60 3.33 -15.64 6.48
C GLU A 60 4.48 -16.63 6.23
N ILE A 61 5.43 -16.31 5.37
CA ILE A 61 6.59 -17.18 5.07
C ILE A 61 7.49 -17.36 6.30
N LYS A 62 7.59 -16.36 7.18
CA LYS A 62 8.29 -16.48 8.47
C LYS A 62 7.52 -17.42 9.43
N GLY A 63 6.26 -17.73 9.15
CA GLY A 63 5.39 -18.55 10.00
C GLY A 63 4.57 -17.74 11.00
N TRP A 64 4.41 -16.43 10.77
CA TRP A 64 3.44 -15.64 11.51
C TRP A 64 2.10 -15.74 10.81
N THR A 65 1.06 -16.10 11.54
CA THR A 65 -0.31 -16.02 11.04
C THR A 65 -0.75 -14.57 11.02
N VAL A 66 -0.81 -13.99 9.82
CA VAL A 66 -1.23 -12.60 9.60
C VAL A 66 -2.53 -12.50 8.82
N ILE A 67 -2.91 -13.54 8.09
CA ILE A 67 -4.14 -13.61 7.30
C ILE A 67 -4.96 -14.82 7.75
N ILE A 68 -6.26 -14.64 7.94
CA ILE A 68 -7.23 -15.72 7.94
C ILE A 68 -8.07 -15.58 6.68
N ASP A 69 -8.08 -16.65 5.89
CA ASP A 69 -8.91 -16.79 4.71
C ASP A 69 -9.56 -18.17 4.78
N SER A 70 -10.90 -18.19 4.82
CA SER A 70 -11.70 -19.42 4.88
C SER A 70 -11.51 -20.32 3.65
N SER A 71 -10.99 -19.79 2.55
CA SER A 71 -10.72 -20.51 1.30
C SER A 71 -9.28 -21.03 1.18
N LEU A 72 -8.35 -20.58 2.04
CA LEU A 72 -6.98 -21.10 2.06
C LEU A 72 -6.93 -22.44 2.79
N GLN A 73 -6.77 -23.52 2.03
CA GLN A 73 -6.39 -24.82 2.59
C GLN A 73 -4.92 -24.78 3.05
N GLU A 74 -4.53 -25.56 4.06
CA GLU A 74 -3.15 -25.57 4.59
C GLU A 74 -2.08 -25.86 3.50
N SER A 75 -2.47 -26.53 2.42
CA SER A 75 -1.64 -26.86 1.25
C SER A 75 -1.64 -25.80 0.14
N SER A 76 -2.19 -24.60 0.38
CA SER A 76 -2.24 -23.52 -0.61
C SER A 76 -0.83 -23.22 -1.15
N GLY A 77 -0.66 -23.27 -2.47
CA GLY A 77 0.62 -22.98 -3.11
C GLY A 77 1.06 -21.53 -2.91
N TRP A 78 2.35 -21.26 -3.18
CA TRP A 78 2.94 -19.91 -3.06
C TRP A 78 2.15 -18.84 -3.84
N ASN A 79 1.68 -19.16 -5.06
CA ASN A 79 0.88 -18.26 -5.89
C ASN A 79 -0.42 -17.81 -5.20
N GLN A 80 -1.10 -18.73 -4.50
CA GLN A 80 -2.36 -18.42 -3.82
C GLN A 80 -2.11 -17.51 -2.63
N ARG A 81 -1.07 -17.79 -1.82
CA ARG A 81 -0.68 -16.93 -0.70
C ARG A 81 -0.29 -15.52 -1.15
N LEU A 82 0.45 -15.39 -2.25
CA LEU A 82 0.78 -14.10 -2.85
C LEU A 82 -0.48 -13.36 -3.29
N SER A 83 -1.39 -14.03 -4.01
CA SER A 83 -2.66 -13.44 -4.46
C SER A 83 -3.53 -13.00 -3.30
N THR A 84 -3.71 -13.83 -2.27
CA THR A 84 -4.49 -13.49 -1.07
C THR A 84 -3.87 -12.32 -0.30
N SER A 85 -2.54 -12.25 -0.22
CA SER A 85 -1.84 -11.13 0.43
C SER A 85 -2.00 -9.82 -0.34
N LEU A 86 -1.86 -9.85 -1.67
CA LEU A 86 -2.12 -8.69 -2.53
C LEU A 86 -3.58 -8.26 -2.49
N TYR A 87 -4.50 -9.22 -2.46
CA TYR A 87 -5.93 -8.97 -2.35
C TYR A 87 -6.29 -8.30 -1.02
N LEU A 88 -5.77 -8.81 0.11
CA LEU A 88 -5.95 -8.19 1.42
C LEU A 88 -5.46 -6.74 1.42
N SER A 89 -4.27 -6.50 0.86
CA SER A 89 -3.72 -5.15 0.70
C SER A 89 -4.62 -4.26 -0.15
N ALA A 90 -5.11 -4.74 -1.30
CA ALA A 90 -6.01 -4.00 -2.18
C ALA A 90 -7.32 -3.60 -1.46
N ILE A 91 -8.03 -4.56 -0.85
CA ILE A 91 -9.30 -4.29 -0.17
C ILE A 91 -9.12 -3.41 1.06
N THR A 92 -7.93 -3.38 1.65
CA THR A 92 -7.57 -2.51 2.77
C THR A 92 -7.27 -1.09 2.30
N LEU A 93 -6.37 -0.95 1.33
CA LEU A 93 -5.90 0.33 0.81
C LEU A 93 -7.06 1.15 0.22
N PHE A 94 -8.00 0.47 -0.45
CA PHE A 94 -9.20 1.10 -1.00
C PHE A 94 -10.39 1.08 -0.03
N SER A 95 -10.21 0.60 1.20
CA SER A 95 -11.25 0.53 2.23
C SER A 95 -12.52 -0.19 1.79
N VAL A 96 -12.39 -1.21 0.95
CA VAL A 96 -13.50 -2.06 0.47
C VAL A 96 -13.86 -3.09 1.53
N GLY A 97 -12.85 -3.81 2.05
CA GLY A 97 -13.00 -4.73 3.18
C GLY A 97 -14.15 -5.73 3.08
N PHE A 98 -14.21 -6.56 2.02
CA PHE A 98 -15.28 -7.55 1.82
C PHE A 98 -15.48 -8.53 2.99
N GLY A 99 -14.45 -8.74 3.82
CA GLY A 99 -14.52 -9.55 5.03
C GLY A 99 -14.30 -11.05 4.81
N ASP A 100 -14.04 -11.46 3.57
CA ASP A 100 -13.64 -12.80 3.17
C ASP A 100 -12.19 -13.14 3.57
N VAL A 101 -11.32 -12.12 3.53
CA VAL A 101 -9.92 -12.21 3.98
C VAL A 101 -9.72 -11.20 5.10
N VAL A 102 -9.34 -11.70 6.29
CA VAL A 102 -9.30 -10.89 7.51
C VAL A 102 -7.89 -10.90 8.12
N PRO A 103 -7.35 -9.73 8.49
CA PRO A 103 -6.05 -9.68 9.14
C PRO A 103 -6.12 -10.11 10.61
N VAL A 104 -5.09 -10.85 11.04
CA VAL A 104 -4.93 -11.30 12.43
C VAL A 104 -3.51 -11.05 12.95
N GLY A 105 -3.34 -11.21 14.26
CA GLY A 105 -2.05 -11.01 14.92
C GLY A 105 -1.45 -9.63 14.60
N ILE A 106 -0.18 -9.63 14.21
CA ILE A 106 0.54 -8.41 13.83
C ILE A 106 0.02 -7.81 12.51
N GLY A 107 -0.65 -8.60 11.67
CA GLY A 107 -1.24 -8.15 10.41
C GLY A 107 -2.19 -6.97 10.62
N ARG A 108 -2.95 -6.97 11.72
CA ARG A 108 -3.88 -5.87 12.09
C ARG A 108 -3.19 -4.51 12.15
N LEU A 109 -1.98 -4.44 12.69
CA LEU A 109 -1.22 -3.19 12.79
C LEU A 109 -0.84 -2.66 11.40
N PHE A 110 -0.39 -3.56 10.51
CA PHE A 110 -0.06 -3.20 9.13
C PHE A 110 -1.29 -2.71 8.36
N VAL A 111 -2.43 -3.39 8.51
CA VAL A 111 -3.71 -3.01 7.87
C VAL A 111 -4.20 -1.64 8.35
N MET A 112 -4.05 -1.33 9.64
CA MET A 112 -4.41 0.00 10.17
C MET A 112 -3.57 1.11 9.55
N ILE A 113 -2.26 0.89 9.40
CA ILE A 113 -1.35 1.86 8.77
C ILE A 113 -1.70 1.99 7.29
N GLU A 114 -1.92 0.89 6.59
CA GLU A 114 -2.28 0.87 5.17
C GLU A 114 -3.61 1.60 4.90
N ALA A 115 -4.64 1.34 5.71
CA ALA A 115 -5.93 2.02 5.60
C ALA A 115 -5.78 3.54 5.83
N LEU A 116 -4.97 3.95 6.81
CA LEU A 116 -4.68 5.36 7.05
C LEU A 116 -4.03 6.02 5.83
N LEU A 117 -3.07 5.34 5.18
CA LEU A 117 -2.46 5.81 3.95
C LEU A 117 -3.49 5.92 2.81
N GLY A 118 -4.36 4.92 2.66
CA GLY A 118 -5.45 4.90 1.68
C GLY A 118 -6.36 6.12 1.77
N TYR A 119 -6.71 6.57 2.98
CA TYR A 119 -7.50 7.79 3.19
C TYR A 119 -6.70 9.10 3.04
N THR A 120 -5.42 9.08 3.44
CA THR A 120 -4.61 10.31 3.50
C THR A 120 -4.12 10.74 2.12
N ILE A 121 -3.82 9.78 1.23
CA ILE A 121 -3.24 10.06 -0.09
C ILE A 121 -4.17 10.87 -1.01
N PRO A 122 -5.47 10.55 -1.19
CA PRO A 122 -6.39 11.35 -2.00
C PRO A 122 -6.58 12.74 -1.41
N ALA A 123 -6.73 12.83 -0.09
CA ALA A 123 -6.89 14.11 0.60
C ALA A 123 -5.66 15.01 0.38
N ALA A 124 -4.45 14.47 0.53
CA ALA A 124 -3.21 15.18 0.25
C ALA A 124 -3.08 15.60 -1.23
N PHE A 125 -3.51 14.74 -2.15
CA PHE A 125 -3.54 15.06 -3.58
C PHE A 125 -4.50 16.20 -3.90
N VAL A 126 -5.70 16.20 -3.33
CA VAL A 126 -6.70 17.27 -3.48
C VAL A 126 -6.19 18.58 -2.89
N VAL A 127 -5.68 18.57 -1.65
CA VAL A 127 -5.12 19.76 -0.98
C VAL A 127 -4.03 20.40 -1.85
N ARG A 128 -3.09 19.60 -2.37
CA ARG A 128 -2.03 20.11 -3.26
C ARG A 128 -2.55 20.64 -4.58
N THR A 129 -3.57 20.02 -5.13
CA THR A 129 -4.11 20.40 -6.44
C THR A 129 -4.91 21.69 -6.37
N PHE A 130 -5.66 21.91 -5.29
CA PHE A 130 -6.58 23.03 -5.15
C PHE A 130 -6.06 24.17 -4.25
N ILE A 131 -5.34 23.89 -3.16
CA ILE A 131 -4.91 24.93 -2.19
C ILE A 131 -3.58 25.57 -2.61
N ASP A 132 -2.65 24.83 -3.21
CA ASP A 132 -1.42 25.44 -3.76
C ASP A 132 -1.69 26.29 -5.02
N TYR A 133 -2.89 26.21 -5.58
CA TYR A 133 -3.34 27.08 -6.69
C TYR A 133 -3.66 28.51 -6.22
N GLU A 134 -4.07 28.70 -4.97
CA GLU A 134 -4.55 29.98 -4.42
C GLU A 134 -3.46 30.81 -3.74
N ARG A 135 -2.18 30.51 -3.93
CA ARG A 135 -1.09 31.43 -3.55
C ARG A 135 -0.68 32.27 -4.77
N PRO A 136 -1.35 33.40 -5.07
CA PRO A 136 -0.77 34.39 -5.95
C PRO A 136 0.55 34.85 -5.32
N LYS A 137 1.61 34.83 -6.14
CA LYS A 137 2.81 35.60 -5.87
C LYS A 137 2.50 37.09 -5.99
#